data_AF-K7FR62-F1
#
_entry.id   AF-K7FR62-F1
#
_cell.length_a   1.000
_cell.length_b   1.000
_cell.length_c   1.000
_cell.angle_alpha   90.00
_cell.angle_beta   90.00
_cell.angle_gamma   90.00
#
_symmetry.space_group_name_H-M   'P 1'
#
loop_
_entity.id
_entity.type
_entity.pdbx_description
1 polymer ?
#
loop_
_entity_poly.entity_id
_entity_poly.type
_entity_poly.pdbx_seq_one_letter_code
_entity_poly.pdbx_strand_id
1 'polypeptide(L)'
;QYGGKEVLDQGIPMVLEQHLCPQEVLFDVKETEVLIQERISSKVLMQYPYPEVSCVGRRLDSNNLFAFCVAVSPGTPEHSTFDCLVFESNSETECEEIIKRIAAGFKHTEWFV
;
A
#
# COMPACT_ATOMS: atom_id res chain seq x y z
N GLN A 1 0.64 15.34 10.85
CA GLN A 1 -0.35 14.72 9.95
C GLN A 1 0.36 13.54 9.32
N TYR A 2 -0.13 12.33 9.53
CA TYR A 2 0.49 11.13 9.00
C TYR A 2 -0.48 10.51 7.98
N GLY A 3 0.00 10.31 6.76
CA GLY A 3 -0.83 10.02 5.59
C GLY A 3 -0.82 11.18 4.60
N GLY A 4 -0.80 10.85 3.31
CA GLY A 4 -0.80 11.82 2.21
C GLY A 4 0.39 11.69 1.27
N LYS A 5 0.41 12.56 0.26
CA LYS A 5 1.41 12.54 -0.83
C LYS A 5 2.86 12.60 -0.34
N GLU A 6 3.13 13.44 0.67
CA GLU A 6 4.49 13.64 1.20
C GLU A 6 5.11 12.35 1.76
N VAL A 7 4.29 11.49 2.36
CA VAL A 7 4.73 10.18 2.87
C VAL A 7 5.15 9.26 1.74
N LEU A 8 4.40 9.26 0.63
CA LEU A 8 4.71 8.45 -0.56
C LEU A 8 5.94 9.00 -1.31
N ASP A 9 6.05 10.32 -1.42
CA ASP A 9 7.17 11.01 -2.07
C ASP A 9 8.51 10.70 -1.37
N GLN A 10 8.50 10.47 -0.05
CA GLN A 10 9.68 10.06 0.72
C GLN A 10 9.85 8.54 0.80
N GLY A 11 8.77 7.81 1.10
CA GLY A 11 8.81 6.38 1.37
C GLY A 11 9.17 5.54 0.14
N ILE A 12 8.64 5.89 -1.04
CA ILE A 12 8.96 5.17 -2.28
C ILE A 12 10.47 5.18 -2.56
N PRO A 13 11.14 6.35 -2.66
CA PRO A 13 12.59 6.37 -2.87
C PRO A 13 13.36 5.61 -1.78
N MET A 14 12.99 5.77 -0.49
CA MET A 14 13.67 5.06 0.60
C MET A 14 13.61 3.53 0.49
N VAL A 15 12.51 2.97 -0.03
CA VAL A 15 12.40 1.52 -0.27
C VAL A 15 13.21 1.10 -1.49
N LEU A 16 13.18 1.89 -2.57
CA LEU A 16 13.96 1.59 -3.77
C LEU A 16 15.48 1.62 -3.52
N GLU A 17 15.94 2.54 -2.68
CA GLU A 17 17.34 2.67 -2.27
C GLU A 17 17.87 1.47 -1.46
N GLN A 18 16.97 0.65 -0.88
CA GLN A 18 17.36 -0.57 -0.18
C GLN A 18 17.74 -1.72 -1.12
N HIS A 19 17.49 -1.59 -2.44
CA HIS A 19 17.84 -2.59 -3.45
C HIS A 19 17.32 -4.01 -3.12
N LEU A 20 16.13 -4.09 -2.53
CA LEU A 20 15.49 -5.35 -2.20
C LEU A 20 15.19 -6.15 -3.47
N CYS A 21 15.31 -7.47 -3.42
CA CYS A 21 14.90 -8.32 -4.53
C CYS A 21 13.36 -8.31 -4.65
N PRO A 22 12.79 -7.86 -5.79
CA PRO A 22 11.34 -7.87 -5.97
C PRO A 22 10.80 -9.30 -5.95
N GLN A 23 9.64 -9.48 -5.32
CA GLN A 23 8.88 -10.73 -5.35
C GLN A 23 7.60 -10.53 -6.15
N GLU A 24 7.31 -11.45 -7.07
CA GLU A 24 6.07 -11.40 -7.85
C GLU A 24 4.87 -11.82 -6.99
N VAL A 25 3.85 -10.97 -6.95
CA VAL A 25 2.68 -11.12 -6.07
C VAL A 25 1.38 -10.87 -6.82
N LEU A 26 0.28 -11.36 -6.23
CA LEU A 26 -1.09 -11.05 -6.64
C LEU A 26 -1.76 -10.17 -5.60
N PHE A 27 -2.52 -9.19 -6.07
CA PHE A 27 -3.36 -8.33 -5.25
C PHE A 27 -4.80 -8.82 -5.29
N ASP A 28 -5.30 -9.29 -4.15
CA ASP A 28 -6.72 -9.60 -3.94
C ASP A 28 -7.31 -8.47 -3.07
N VAL A 29 -7.87 -7.47 -3.76
CA VAL A 29 -8.44 -6.26 -3.16
C VAL A 29 -9.89 -6.52 -2.80
N LYS A 30 -10.17 -6.75 -1.52
CA LYS A 30 -11.51 -7.05 -0.99
C LYS A 30 -12.22 -5.79 -0.52
N GLU A 31 -13.42 -5.97 0.00
CA GLU A 31 -14.26 -4.88 0.54
C GLU A 31 -13.67 -4.27 1.82
N THR A 32 -13.07 -5.08 2.69
CA THR A 32 -12.58 -4.65 4.02
C THR A 32 -11.06 -4.69 4.17
N GLU A 33 -10.35 -5.26 3.21
CA GLU A 33 -8.91 -5.52 3.31
C GLU A 33 -8.24 -5.72 1.94
N VAL A 34 -6.92 -5.64 1.94
CA VAL A 34 -6.06 -6.03 0.82
C VAL A 34 -5.27 -7.26 1.22
N LEU A 35 -5.35 -8.32 0.41
CA LEU A 35 -4.48 -9.49 0.54
C LEU A 35 -3.40 -9.46 -0.54
N ILE A 36 -2.16 -9.71 -0.12
CA ILE A 36 -1.03 -9.90 -1.01
C ILE A 36 -0.69 -11.39 -1.00
N GLN A 37 -0.72 -12.00 -2.18
CA GLN A 37 -0.54 -13.44 -2.34
C GLN A 37 0.68 -13.75 -3.20
N GLU A 38 1.34 -14.87 -2.94
CA GLU A 38 2.34 -15.41 -3.85
C GLU A 38 1.66 -15.86 -5.16
N ARG A 39 2.21 -15.47 -6.31
CA ARG A 39 1.59 -15.76 -7.61
C ARG A 39 1.41 -17.25 -7.89
N ILE A 40 2.39 -18.08 -7.53
CA ILE A 40 2.41 -19.50 -7.92
C ILE A 40 1.45 -20.33 -7.04
N SER A 41 1.48 -20.11 -5.73
CA SER A 41 0.72 -20.93 -4.78
C SER A 41 -0.60 -20.30 -4.32
N SER A 42 -0.83 -19.01 -4.63
CA SER A 42 -1.89 -18.19 -4.05
C SER A 42 -1.87 -18.13 -2.51
N LYS A 43 -0.74 -18.50 -1.89
CA LYS A 43 -0.56 -18.37 -0.45
C LYS A 43 -0.55 -16.90 -0.07
N VAL A 44 -1.34 -16.53 0.95
CA VAL A 44 -1.33 -15.18 1.52
C VAL A 44 0.03 -14.93 2.19
N LEU A 45 0.70 -13.86 1.75
CA LEU A 45 1.95 -13.36 2.28
C LEU A 45 1.69 -12.28 3.32
N MET A 46 0.83 -11.32 2.98
CA MET A 46 0.46 -10.18 3.82
C MET A 46 -1.04 -9.93 3.73
N GLN A 47 -1.62 -9.41 4.82
CA GLN A 47 -3.02 -9.04 4.94
C GLN A 47 -3.10 -7.68 5.62
N TYR A 48 -3.80 -6.73 4.99
CA TYR A 48 -3.93 -5.37 5.49
C TYR A 48 -5.40 -4.95 5.51
N PRO A 49 -6.02 -4.90 6.69
CA PRO A 49 -7.32 -4.26 6.86
C PRO A 49 -7.25 -2.79 6.47
N TYR A 50 -8.27 -2.27 5.79
CA TYR A 50 -8.27 -0.87 5.39
C TYR A 50 -8.15 0.15 6.53
N PRO A 51 -8.66 -0.09 7.76
CA PRO A 51 -8.42 0.81 8.88
C PRO A 51 -6.93 1.01 9.24
N GLU A 52 -6.05 0.09 8.83
CA GLU A 52 -4.61 0.21 9.02
C GLU A 52 -3.93 0.93 7.85
N VAL A 53 -4.58 1.04 6.68
CA VAL A 53 -4.03 1.74 5.52
C VAL A 53 -4.18 3.25 5.73
N SER A 54 -3.07 3.98 5.71
CA SER A 54 -3.06 5.43 5.92
C SER A 54 -3.08 6.24 4.63
N CYS A 55 -2.47 5.72 3.56
CA CYS A 55 -2.51 6.33 2.23
C CYS A 55 -2.12 5.32 1.15
N VAL A 56 -2.55 5.58 -0.08
CA VAL A 56 -2.17 4.84 -1.28
C VAL A 56 -1.96 5.82 -2.43
N GLY A 57 -1.00 5.55 -3.31
CA GLY A 57 -0.78 6.38 -4.49
C GLY A 57 0.50 6.04 -5.24
N ARG A 58 0.86 6.89 -6.20
CA ARG A 58 2.07 6.79 -7.01
C ARG A 58 2.77 8.14 -7.10
N ARG A 59 4.08 8.12 -7.41
CA ARG A 59 4.80 9.34 -7.78
C ARG A 59 4.50 9.71 -9.23
N LEU A 60 4.67 10.99 -9.58
CA LEU A 60 4.42 11.49 -10.94
C LEU A 60 5.52 11.11 -11.95
N ASP A 61 6.68 10.71 -11.45
CA ASP A 61 7.85 10.33 -12.27
C ASP A 61 7.96 8.82 -12.51
N SER A 62 7.04 8.02 -11.96
CA SER A 62 6.95 6.58 -12.23
C SER A 62 5.50 6.14 -12.40
N ASN A 63 5.17 5.71 -13.62
CA ASN A 63 3.78 5.41 -13.95
C ASN A 63 3.34 4.00 -13.49
N ASN A 64 4.28 3.09 -13.30
CA ASN A 64 4.00 1.69 -12.92
C ASN A 64 4.31 1.39 -11.45
N LEU A 65 4.98 2.30 -10.73
CA LEU A 65 5.23 2.13 -9.31
C LEU A 65 4.10 2.78 -8.51
N PHE A 66 3.56 2.02 -7.56
CA PHE A 66 2.68 2.55 -6.53
C PHE A 66 3.14 2.09 -5.17
N ALA A 67 2.64 2.77 -4.14
CA ALA A 67 2.81 2.34 -2.78
C ALA A 67 1.56 2.60 -1.97
N PHE A 68 1.44 1.86 -0.88
CA PHE A 68 0.54 2.22 0.20
C PHE A 68 1.26 2.10 1.53
N CYS A 69 0.85 2.95 2.47
CA CYS A 69 1.40 2.98 3.81
C CYS A 69 0.40 2.37 4.78
N VAL A 70 0.93 1.59 5.73
CA VAL A 70 0.14 0.99 6.81
C VAL A 70 0.65 1.45 8.15
N ALA A 71 -0.28 1.78 9.06
CA ALA A 71 0.04 2.18 10.41
C ALA A 71 0.53 0.97 11.22
N VAL A 72 1.75 1.07 11.72
CA VAL A 72 2.31 0.12 12.69
C VAL A 72 2.07 0.71 14.07
N SER A 73 1.20 0.08 14.87
CA SER A 73 0.92 0.54 16.24
C SER A 73 1.84 -0.18 17.26
N PRO A 74 2.85 0.50 17.83
CA PRO A 74 3.56 -0.02 18.98
C PRO A 74 2.77 0.32 20.25
N GLY A 75 1.56 -0.24 20.41
CA GLY A 75 0.76 -0.20 21.65
C GLY A 75 0.35 1.18 22.20
N THR A 76 0.86 2.29 21.67
CA THR A 76 0.61 3.67 22.13
C THR A 76 0.51 4.61 20.92
N PRO A 77 -0.50 5.50 20.85
CA PRO A 77 -0.74 6.33 19.67
C PRO A 77 0.43 7.27 19.30
N GLU A 78 1.18 7.72 20.31
CA GLU A 78 2.24 8.73 20.19
C GLU A 78 3.50 8.23 19.45
N HIS A 79 3.66 6.91 19.30
CA HIS A 79 4.82 6.29 18.64
C HIS A 79 4.46 5.51 17.38
N SER A 80 3.26 5.74 16.83
CA SER A 80 2.82 5.07 15.61
C SER A 80 3.80 5.36 14.46
N THR A 81 4.37 4.29 13.89
CA THR A 81 5.22 4.36 12.70
C THR A 81 4.43 3.85 11.50
N PHE A 82 4.95 4.03 10.28
CA PHE A 82 4.28 3.55 9.08
C PHE A 82 5.25 2.72 8.25
N ASP A 83 4.77 1.58 7.77
CA ASP A 83 5.48 0.81 6.76
C ASP A 83 5.02 1.26 5.38
N CYS A 84 5.97 1.66 4.53
CA CYS A 84 5.71 1.99 3.13
C CYS A 84 6.00 0.76 2.27
N LEU A 85 4.97 0.27 1.58
CA LEU A 85 5.05 -0.94 0.75
C LEU A 85 5.01 -0.52 -0.70
N VAL A 86 6.09 -0.78 -1.44
CA VAL A 86 6.24 -0.37 -2.85
C VAL A 86 6.07 -1.56 -3.77
N PHE A 87 5.30 -1.37 -4.83
CA PHE A 87 5.00 -2.39 -5.82
C PHE A 87 5.13 -1.82 -7.23
N GLU A 88 5.49 -2.71 -8.16
CA GLU A 88 5.49 -2.43 -9.59
C GLU A 88 4.36 -3.21 -10.25
N SER A 89 3.55 -2.52 -11.05
CA SER A 89 2.54 -3.13 -11.92
C SER A 89 3.09 -3.43 -13.31
N ASN A 90 2.41 -4.28 -14.06
CA ASN A 90 2.76 -4.59 -15.45
C ASN A 90 2.44 -3.44 -16.41
N SER A 91 1.55 -2.52 -16.01
CA SER A 91 1.15 -1.37 -16.82
C SER A 91 0.65 -0.21 -15.95
N GLU A 92 0.67 1.00 -16.52
CA GLU A 92 0.12 2.20 -15.90
C GLU A 92 -1.38 2.06 -15.61
N THR A 93 -2.13 1.44 -16.52
CA THR A 93 -3.57 1.21 -16.33
C THR A 93 -3.83 0.30 -15.13
N GLU A 94 -3.06 -0.79 -15.01
CA GLU A 94 -3.15 -1.70 -13.86
C GLU A 94 -2.78 -0.98 -12.55
N CYS A 95 -1.72 -0.16 -12.57
CA CYS A 95 -1.31 0.68 -11.43
C CYS A 95 -2.47 1.54 -10.94
N GLU A 96 -3.11 2.29 -11.86
CA GLU A 96 -4.22 3.16 -11.51
C GLU A 96 -5.44 2.40 -11.01
N GLU A 97 -5.76 1.25 -11.60
CA GLU A 97 -6.87 0.42 -11.14
C GLU A 97 -6.66 -0.10 -9.73
N ILE A 98 -5.44 -0.56 -9.41
CA ILE A 98 -5.10 -1.02 -8.06
C ILE A 98 -5.24 0.14 -7.07
N ILE A 99 -4.64 1.30 -7.35
CA ILE A 99 -4.74 2.50 -6.49
C ILE A 99 -6.21 2.88 -6.28
N LYS A 100 -7.03 2.91 -7.33
CA LYS A 100 -8.45 3.28 -7.24
C LYS A 100 -9.24 2.30 -6.38
N ARG A 101 -8.99 1.00 -6.50
CA ARG A 101 -9.69 -0.03 -5.70
C ARG A 101 -9.31 0.04 -4.22
N ILE A 102 -8.02 0.20 -3.91
CA ILE A 102 -7.55 0.35 -2.52
C ILE A 102 -8.12 1.64 -1.91
N ALA A 103 -8.07 2.76 -2.64
CA ALA A 103 -8.61 4.04 -2.17
C ALA A 103 -10.12 3.97 -1.93
N ALA A 104 -10.86 3.25 -2.77
CA ALA A 104 -12.29 3.03 -2.57
C ALA A 104 -12.56 2.20 -1.31
N GLY A 105 -11.83 1.10 -1.11
CA GLY A 105 -11.96 0.27 0.07
C GLY A 105 -11.65 1.03 1.37
N PHE A 106 -10.54 1.77 1.39
CA PHE A 106 -10.20 2.69 2.48
C PHE A 106 -11.37 3.62 2.81
N LYS A 107 -11.87 4.36 1.81
CA LYS A 107 -12.97 5.31 1.98
C LYS A 107 -14.28 4.67 2.47
N HIS A 108 -14.57 3.43 2.08
CA HIS A 108 -15.77 2.72 2.55
C HIS A 108 -15.66 2.26 4.00
N THR A 109 -14.44 2.07 4.50
CA THR A 109 -14.17 1.63 5.87
C THR A 109 -13.80 2.76 6.83
N GLU A 110 -13.78 4.01 6.38
CA GLU A 110 -13.65 5.17 7.26
C GLU A 110 -14.99 5.44 7.97
N TRP A 111 -14.99 5.36 9.29
CA TRP A 111 -16.16 5.69 10.13
C TRP A 111 -15.86 6.95 10.94
N PHE A 112 -16.68 7.98 10.77
CA PHE A 112 -16.65 9.16 11.64
C PHE A 112 -17.52 8.86 12.87
N VAL A 113 -16.91 8.87 14.06
CA VAL A 113 -17.60 8.79 15.35
C VAL A 113 -17.96 10.16 15.89
#